data_AF-W4USJ2-F1
#
_entry.id   AF-W4USJ2-F1
#
_cell.length_a   1.000
_cell.length_b   1.000
_cell.length_c   1.000
_cell.angle_alpha   90.00
_cell.angle_beta   90.00
_cell.angle_gamma   90.00
#
_symmetry.space_group_name_H-M   'P 1'
#
loop_
_entity.id
_entity.type
_entity.pdbx_description
1 polymer ?
#
loop_
_entity_poly.entity_id
_entity_poly.type
_entity_poly.pdbx_seq_one_letter_code
_entity_poly.pdbx_strand_id
1 'polypeptide(L)'
;MCTSTATPPVWLSRKYPEILLKNEDGTVHDHGARQHASFASPLYRELSYKMIEKLAQHYGNDSRIIGWQLDNEPAVQFDYNPKAELAFRDFLRTKYQNNIKQLNDAWGTAFWSEAYSSFDEITLPKRVQMFMNHHQILDYRRFAAQQTNDFMNEQCLLIRKHVKNQWITTNYIPNYEEGHIGGSLTLDFQSYTRYMVYGDNEGIGRRGYRVGNPLRIALANDFFRPIQAHTGSWNCNRGK
;
A
#
# COMPACT_ATOMS: atom_id res chain seq x y z
N MET A 1 8.71 -16.23 -7.96
CA MET A 1 9.47 -15.91 -6.73
C MET A 1 8.84 -14.70 -6.06
N CYS A 2 8.90 -14.57 -4.74
CA CYS A 2 8.29 -13.42 -4.05
C CYS A 2 9.37 -12.59 -3.34
N THR A 3 9.24 -11.27 -3.32
CA THR A 3 10.06 -10.43 -2.44
C THR A 3 9.55 -10.56 -1.00
N SER A 4 10.46 -10.61 -0.03
CA SER A 4 10.11 -10.89 1.38
C SER A 4 9.90 -9.62 2.21
N THR A 5 9.37 -8.56 1.60
CA THR A 5 9.19 -7.26 2.28
C THR A 5 8.08 -7.32 3.32
N ALA A 6 7.00 -8.06 3.10
CA ALA A 6 5.84 -8.10 4.00
C ALA A 6 6.14 -8.50 5.45
N THR A 7 7.26 -9.19 5.72
CA THR A 7 7.64 -9.66 7.06
C THR A 7 9.12 -9.41 7.30
N PRO A 8 9.54 -8.17 7.63
CA PRO A 8 10.93 -7.92 7.99
C PRO A 8 11.31 -8.74 9.24
N PRO A 9 12.56 -9.22 9.32
CA PRO A 9 12.99 -10.08 10.42
C PRO A 9 13.05 -9.30 11.74
N VAL A 10 12.88 -10.01 12.86
CA VAL A 10 12.85 -9.40 14.20
C VAL A 10 14.07 -8.52 14.49
N TRP A 11 15.28 -8.92 14.07
CA TRP A 11 16.49 -8.14 14.31
C TRP A 11 16.41 -6.76 13.65
N LEU A 12 15.73 -6.64 12.50
CA LEU A 12 15.56 -5.39 11.79
C LEU A 12 14.63 -4.46 12.56
N SER A 13 13.50 -4.97 13.04
CA SER A 13 12.54 -4.23 13.87
C SER A 13 13.17 -3.77 15.20
N ARG A 14 14.02 -4.60 15.82
CA ARG A 14 14.70 -4.26 17.08
C ARG A 14 15.83 -3.27 16.88
N LYS A 15 16.56 -3.37 15.77
CA LYS A 15 17.66 -2.46 15.45
C LYS A 15 17.17 -1.09 14.98
N TYR A 16 16.06 -1.06 14.24
CA TYR A 16 15.50 0.14 13.62
C TYR A 16 14.00 0.25 13.90
N PRO A 17 13.57 0.52 15.15
CA PRO A 17 12.15 0.63 15.48
C PRO A 17 11.43 1.74 14.70
N GLU A 18 12.15 2.72 14.15
CA GLU A 18 11.61 3.80 13.32
C GLU A 18 11.07 3.35 11.95
N ILE A 19 11.32 2.09 11.55
CA ILE A 19 10.73 1.53 10.32
C ILE A 19 9.30 1.06 10.54
N LEU A 20 8.87 0.89 11.79
CA LEU A 20 7.59 0.29 12.12
C LEU A 20 6.46 1.31 11.98
N LEU A 21 5.30 0.87 11.49
CA LEU A 21 4.10 1.70 11.42
C LEU A 21 3.70 2.21 12.80
N LYS A 22 3.28 3.48 12.85
CA LYS A 22 2.75 4.11 14.05
C LYS A 22 1.30 4.54 13.82
N ASN A 23 0.42 4.16 14.74
CA ASN A 23 -0.96 4.63 14.79
C ASN A 23 -1.03 6.08 15.28
N GLU A 24 -2.19 6.71 15.09
CA GLU A 24 -2.46 8.09 15.49
C GLU A 24 -2.20 8.36 16.98
N ASP A 25 -2.52 7.39 17.84
CA ASP A 25 -2.32 7.42 19.30
C ASP A 25 -0.86 7.20 19.72
N GLY A 26 0.04 6.94 18.76
CA GLY A 26 1.44 6.65 18.98
C GLY A 26 1.76 5.16 19.15
N THR A 27 0.76 4.28 19.18
CA THR A 27 0.96 2.83 19.26
C THR A 27 1.74 2.34 18.05
N VAL A 28 2.80 1.57 18.30
CA VAL A 28 3.64 0.99 17.25
C VAL A 28 3.14 -0.40 16.88
N HIS A 29 3.07 -0.69 15.59
CA HIS A 29 2.82 -2.03 15.07
C HIS A 29 4.10 -2.84 15.27
N ASP A 30 4.23 -3.46 16.44
CA ASP A 30 5.46 -4.18 16.78
C ASP A 30 5.55 -5.54 16.08
N HIS A 31 6.75 -6.12 16.09
CA HIS A 31 7.02 -7.44 15.55
C HIS A 31 6.18 -8.53 16.26
N GLY A 32 5.68 -9.49 15.48
CA GLY A 32 4.82 -10.58 15.97
C GLY A 32 3.75 -11.02 14.96
N ALA A 33 3.53 -10.20 13.93
CA ALA A 33 2.69 -10.50 12.78
C ALA A 33 3.39 -10.05 11.46
N ARG A 34 2.61 -9.70 10.43
CA ARG A 34 3.09 -9.22 9.12
C ARG A 34 2.71 -7.76 8.88
N GLN A 35 3.29 -7.17 7.83
CA GLN A 35 2.97 -5.84 7.29
C GLN A 35 3.15 -4.69 8.29
N HIS A 36 4.06 -4.84 9.23
CA HIS A 36 4.31 -3.89 10.31
C HIS A 36 5.33 -2.80 9.96
N ALA A 37 5.96 -2.84 8.79
CA ALA A 37 6.90 -1.82 8.34
C ALA A 37 6.22 -0.76 7.47
N SER A 38 6.63 0.49 7.65
CA SER A 38 6.14 1.66 6.95
C SER A 38 6.76 1.81 5.57
N PHE A 39 5.90 1.89 4.54
CA PHE A 39 6.33 2.24 3.18
C PHE A 39 6.75 3.71 3.05
N ALA A 40 6.46 4.57 4.02
CA ALA A 40 6.95 5.95 4.06
C ALA A 40 8.35 6.07 4.71
N SER A 41 8.87 4.99 5.31
CA SER A 41 10.22 4.99 5.92
C SER A 41 11.32 4.88 4.85
N PRO A 42 12.17 5.91 4.67
CA PRO A 42 13.26 5.85 3.68
C PRO A 42 14.26 4.74 3.98
N LEU A 43 14.52 4.49 5.28
CA LEU A 43 15.42 3.43 5.73
C LEU A 43 14.87 2.05 5.38
N TYR A 44 13.58 1.82 5.59
CA TYR A 44 12.95 0.55 5.24
C TYR A 44 12.98 0.31 3.72
N ARG A 45 12.72 1.34 2.91
CA ARG A 45 12.86 1.28 1.45
C ARG A 45 14.29 0.91 1.05
N GLU A 46 15.29 1.61 1.58
CA GLU A 46 16.71 1.34 1.31
C GLU A 46 17.08 -0.12 1.59
N LEU A 47 16.73 -0.62 2.77
CA LEU A 47 17.06 -1.98 3.20
C LEU A 47 16.30 -3.05 2.40
N SER A 48 15.04 -2.78 2.08
CA SER A 48 14.23 -3.63 1.20
C SER A 48 14.84 -3.72 -0.19
N TYR A 49 15.26 -2.59 -0.77
CA TYR A 49 15.85 -2.53 -2.10
C TYR A 49 17.20 -3.23 -2.15
N LYS A 50 18.04 -3.10 -1.12
CA LYS A 50 19.29 -3.88 -1.01
C LYS A 50 19.03 -5.38 -1.06
N MET A 51 18.04 -5.87 -0.31
CA MET A 51 17.68 -7.29 -0.30
C MET A 51 17.12 -7.74 -1.66
N ILE A 52 16.20 -6.97 -2.24
CA ILE A 52 15.57 -7.27 -3.53
C ILE A 52 16.60 -7.28 -4.65
N GLU A 53 17.51 -6.30 -4.68
CA GLU A 53 18.58 -6.22 -5.67
C GLU A 53 19.46 -7.47 -5.61
N LYS A 54 19.81 -7.96 -4.42
CA LYS A 54 20.60 -9.19 -4.27
C LYS A 54 19.84 -10.43 -4.76
N LEU A 55 18.55 -10.54 -4.46
CA LEU A 55 17.71 -11.61 -5.01
C LEU A 55 17.66 -11.53 -6.54
N ALA A 56 17.45 -10.34 -7.10
CA ALA A 56 17.32 -10.13 -8.54
C ALA A 56 18.63 -10.40 -9.28
N GLN A 57 19.77 -9.98 -8.72
CA GLN A 57 21.10 -10.29 -9.26
C GLN A 57 21.38 -11.80 -9.29
N HIS A 58 20.99 -12.53 -8.23
CA HIS A 58 21.26 -13.95 -8.13
C HIS A 58 20.31 -14.80 -8.98
N TYR A 59 19.02 -14.48 -8.96
CA TYR A 59 17.96 -15.32 -9.53
C TYR A 59 17.36 -14.78 -10.84
N GLY A 60 17.70 -13.56 -11.26
CA GLY A 60 17.06 -12.91 -12.42
C GLY A 60 17.32 -13.56 -13.78
N ASN A 61 18.34 -14.43 -13.85
CA ASN A 61 18.64 -15.25 -15.03
C ASN A 61 18.28 -16.74 -14.85
N ASP A 62 17.65 -17.14 -13.74
CA ASP A 62 17.24 -18.52 -13.51
C ASP A 62 16.00 -18.87 -14.35
N SER A 63 16.16 -19.81 -15.29
CA SER A 63 15.09 -20.23 -16.21
C SER A 63 13.92 -20.94 -15.53
N ARG A 64 14.09 -21.40 -14.27
CA ARG A 64 13.02 -22.02 -13.48
C ARG A 64 12.08 -20.98 -12.88
N ILE A 65 12.47 -19.70 -12.86
CA ILE A 65 11.68 -18.60 -12.32
C ILE A 65 11.00 -17.90 -13.47
N ILE A 66 9.68 -18.04 -13.54
CA ILE A 66 8.85 -17.45 -14.61
C ILE A 66 8.42 -16.01 -14.31
N GLY A 67 8.50 -15.58 -13.04
CA GLY A 67 8.05 -14.27 -12.61
C GLY A 67 8.23 -13.97 -11.13
N TRP A 68 7.88 -12.75 -10.77
CA TRP A 68 8.05 -12.15 -9.45
C TRP A 68 6.73 -11.63 -8.90
N GLN A 69 6.46 -11.93 -7.64
CA GLN A 69 5.44 -11.26 -6.85
C GLN A 69 6.13 -10.28 -5.91
N LEU A 70 5.72 -9.02 -5.94
CA LEU A 70 6.19 -8.00 -5.02
C LEU A 70 5.38 -8.08 -3.74
N ASP A 71 6.06 -8.06 -2.60
CA ASP A 71 5.46 -8.10 -1.28
C ASP A 71 4.45 -9.27 -1.13
N ASN A 72 3.51 -9.13 -0.19
CA ASN A 72 2.37 -10.03 -0.08
C ASN A 72 1.17 -9.26 0.44
N GLU A 73 0.15 -9.12 -0.38
CA GLU A 73 -1.09 -8.40 -0.05
C GLU A 73 -0.86 -6.95 0.41
N PRO A 74 -0.09 -6.14 -0.36
CA PRO A 74 0.15 -4.75 0.01
C PRO A 74 -1.20 -4.02 0.13
N ALA A 75 -1.35 -3.29 1.24
CA ALA A 75 -2.52 -2.51 1.57
C ALA A 75 -2.14 -1.04 1.73
N VAL A 76 -3.14 -0.16 1.68
CA VAL A 76 -2.95 1.25 2.03
C VAL A 76 -2.51 1.31 3.49
N GLN A 77 -1.34 1.89 3.75
CA GLN A 77 -0.81 2.04 5.10
C GLN A 77 -0.95 3.50 5.57
N PHE A 78 -1.61 3.68 6.71
CA PHE A 78 -1.60 4.96 7.42
C PHE A 78 -0.47 4.92 8.45
N ASP A 79 0.49 5.85 8.30
CA ASP A 79 1.65 5.96 9.16
C ASP A 79 1.74 7.36 9.77
N TYR A 80 1.84 7.41 11.11
CA TYR A 80 1.95 8.62 11.91
C TYR A 80 3.38 8.88 12.42
N ASN A 81 4.40 8.28 11.80
CA ASN A 81 5.79 8.60 12.07
C ASN A 81 6.22 9.97 11.48
N PRO A 82 7.27 10.61 12.06
CA PRO A 82 7.80 11.88 11.54
C PRO A 82 8.24 11.82 10.07
N LYS A 83 8.77 10.68 9.61
CA LYS A 83 9.17 10.52 8.19
C LYS A 83 7.97 10.49 7.24
N ALA A 84 6.85 9.91 7.67
CA ALA A 84 5.60 9.96 6.92
C ALA A 84 5.02 11.38 6.84
N GLU A 85 5.13 12.17 7.92
CA GLU A 85 4.71 13.58 7.90
C GLU A 85 5.53 14.40 6.90
N LEU A 86 6.86 14.23 6.87
CA LEU A 86 7.71 14.91 5.90
C LEU A 86 7.35 14.51 4.46
N ALA A 87 7.19 13.21 4.20
CA ALA A 87 6.79 12.72 2.88
C ALA A 87 5.38 13.20 2.48
N PHE A 88 4.46 13.37 3.44
CA PHE A 88 3.14 13.94 3.19
C PHE A 88 3.24 15.42 2.78
N ARG A 89 4.08 16.21 3.46
CA ARG A 89 4.35 17.60 3.05
C ARG A 89 4.92 17.66 1.64
N ASP A 90 5.85 16.77 1.29
CA ASP A 90 6.39 16.70 -0.07
C ASP A 90 5.32 16.35 -1.11
N PHE A 91 4.46 15.39 -0.81
CA PHE A 91 3.29 15.06 -1.64
C PHE A 91 2.39 16.29 -1.87
N LEU A 92 2.11 17.07 -0.82
CA LEU A 92 1.30 18.29 -0.93
C LEU A 92 2.00 19.37 -1.74
N ARG A 93 3.31 19.56 -1.57
CA ARG A 93 4.10 20.47 -2.41
C ARG A 93 4.01 20.09 -3.87
N THR A 94 4.16 18.81 -4.21
CA THR A 94 4.01 18.35 -5.60
C THR A 94 2.59 18.59 -6.12
N LYS A 95 1.57 18.17 -5.35
CA LYS A 95 0.17 18.26 -5.76
C LYS A 95 -0.29 19.70 -5.99
N TYR A 96 0.12 20.62 -5.13
CA TYR A 96 -0.26 22.04 -5.16
C TYR A 96 0.83 22.94 -5.74
N GLN A 97 1.76 22.38 -6.53
CA GLN A 97 2.78 23.13 -7.28
C GLN A 97 3.60 24.08 -6.39
N ASN A 98 3.90 23.64 -5.17
CA ASN A 98 4.58 24.38 -4.12
C ASN A 98 3.91 25.72 -3.78
N ASN A 99 2.59 25.84 -3.95
CA ASN A 99 1.81 27.02 -3.68
C ASN A 99 0.86 26.80 -2.50
N ILE A 100 1.21 27.35 -1.33
CA ILE A 100 0.41 27.19 -0.11
C ILE A 100 -0.97 27.85 -0.21
N LYS A 101 -1.11 28.93 -0.99
CA LYS A 101 -2.40 29.59 -1.21
C LYS A 101 -3.37 28.67 -1.94
N GLN A 102 -2.90 27.95 -2.97
CA GLN A 102 -3.75 26.98 -3.68
C GLN A 102 -4.23 25.86 -2.76
N LEU A 103 -3.39 25.39 -1.83
CA LEU A 103 -3.80 24.40 -0.84
C LEU A 103 -4.87 24.97 0.09
N ASN A 104 -4.64 26.15 0.66
CA ASN A 104 -5.60 26.80 1.57
C ASN A 104 -6.96 27.03 0.89
N ASP A 105 -6.95 27.53 -0.35
CA ASP A 105 -8.16 27.74 -1.15
C ASP A 105 -8.90 26.41 -1.39
N ALA A 106 -8.16 25.33 -1.72
CA ALA A 106 -8.75 24.01 -2.00
C ALA A 106 -9.26 23.28 -0.75
N TRP A 107 -8.61 23.45 0.39
CA TRP A 107 -9.00 22.84 1.66
C TRP A 107 -10.04 23.65 2.44
N GLY A 108 -10.28 24.90 2.03
CA GLY A 108 -11.23 25.81 2.70
C GLY A 108 -10.75 26.24 4.08
N THR A 109 -9.44 26.39 4.28
CA THR A 109 -8.81 26.61 5.59
C THR A 109 -9.10 27.99 6.21
N ALA A 110 -9.86 28.85 5.52
CA ALA A 110 -10.42 30.06 6.11
C ALA A 110 -11.39 29.73 7.26
N PHE A 111 -12.03 28.57 7.22
CA PHE A 111 -12.88 28.09 8.31
C PHE A 111 -12.04 27.73 9.54
N TRP A 112 -12.51 28.13 10.73
CA TRP A 112 -11.85 27.91 12.03
C TRP A 112 -10.35 28.28 12.10
N SER A 113 -9.91 29.23 11.27
CA SER A 113 -8.53 29.71 11.26
C SER A 113 -7.50 28.61 11.01
N GLU A 114 -7.82 27.62 10.17
CA GLU A 114 -6.90 26.55 9.76
C GLU A 114 -5.86 26.97 8.72
N ALA A 115 -5.84 28.25 8.30
CA ALA A 115 -4.99 28.72 7.21
C ALA A 115 -3.49 28.56 7.52
N TYR A 116 -2.77 27.88 6.62
CA TYR A 116 -1.34 27.63 6.74
C TYR A 116 -0.52 28.68 6.00
N SER A 117 0.57 29.16 6.60
CA SER A 117 1.53 30.07 5.98
C SER A 117 2.58 29.32 5.16
N SER A 118 2.81 28.03 5.45
CA SER A 118 3.74 27.17 4.70
C SER A 118 3.35 25.70 4.81
N PHE A 119 3.87 24.86 3.91
CA PHE A 119 3.67 23.41 3.99
C PHE A 119 4.32 22.80 5.25
N ASP A 120 5.30 23.47 5.85
CA ASP A 120 5.99 22.98 7.05
C ASP A 120 5.14 23.06 8.32
N GLU A 121 4.08 23.86 8.32
CA GLU A 121 3.10 23.93 9.42
C GLU A 121 2.09 22.77 9.39
N ILE A 122 1.98 22.06 8.26
CA ILE A 122 1.00 20.99 8.07
C ILE A 122 1.45 19.75 8.83
N THR A 123 0.54 19.18 9.62
CA THR A 123 0.72 17.88 10.28
C THR A 123 -0.14 16.81 9.62
N LEU A 124 0.09 15.55 9.97
CA LEU A 124 -0.80 14.46 9.55
C LEU A 124 -2.21 14.61 10.17
N PRO A 125 -3.30 14.41 9.43
CA PRO A 125 -4.64 14.55 9.98
C PRO A 125 -4.94 13.48 11.02
N LYS A 126 -5.25 13.93 12.23
CA LYS A 126 -5.63 13.12 13.40
C LYS A 126 -7.16 13.05 13.50
N ARG A 127 -7.73 11.85 13.38
CA ARG A 127 -9.18 11.61 13.29
C ARG A 127 -9.85 11.36 14.63
N VAL A 128 -9.08 11.20 15.73
CA VAL A 128 -9.61 11.18 17.10
C VAL A 128 -10.23 12.53 17.45
N GLN A 129 -9.65 13.63 16.96
CA GLN A 129 -10.22 14.97 17.09
C GLN A 129 -11.47 15.11 16.20
N MET A 130 -12.59 15.49 16.80
CA MET A 130 -13.81 15.76 16.03
C MET A 130 -13.60 16.92 15.04
N PHE A 131 -14.27 16.81 13.90
CA PHE A 131 -14.32 17.84 12.85
C PHE A 131 -12.98 18.18 12.17
N MET A 132 -12.01 17.26 12.21
CA MET A 132 -10.78 17.35 11.40
C MET A 132 -11.10 17.63 9.92
N ASN A 133 -10.32 18.50 9.28
CA ASN A 133 -10.57 18.95 7.91
C ASN A 133 -10.65 17.77 6.93
N HIS A 134 -11.79 17.62 6.27
CA HIS A 134 -12.07 16.49 5.40
C HIS A 134 -11.22 16.48 4.13
N HIS A 135 -10.79 17.64 3.64
CA HIS A 135 -9.89 17.74 2.49
C HIS A 135 -8.48 17.26 2.85
N GLN A 136 -7.99 17.60 4.04
CA GLN A 136 -6.73 17.09 4.56
C GLN A 136 -6.77 15.58 4.77
N ILE A 137 -7.87 15.04 5.33
CA ILE A 137 -8.08 13.58 5.46
C ILE A 137 -8.05 12.92 4.09
N LEU A 138 -8.76 13.46 3.10
CA LEU A 138 -8.80 12.91 1.75
C LEU A 138 -7.42 12.90 1.09
N ASP A 139 -6.65 13.98 1.24
CA ASP A 139 -5.30 14.05 0.69
C ASP A 139 -4.32 13.13 1.39
N TYR A 140 -4.48 12.92 2.70
CA TYR A 140 -3.70 11.91 3.41
C TYR A 140 -4.01 10.48 2.94
N ARG A 141 -5.28 10.16 2.64
CA ARG A 141 -5.65 8.87 2.03
C ARG A 141 -5.04 8.69 0.64
N ARG A 142 -5.04 9.74 -0.17
CA ARG A 142 -4.38 9.73 -1.50
C ARG A 142 -2.87 9.53 -1.36
N PHE A 143 -2.24 10.22 -0.42
CA PHE A 143 -0.82 10.04 -0.10
C PHE A 143 -0.51 8.61 0.34
N ALA A 144 -1.27 8.06 1.29
CA ALA A 144 -1.08 6.70 1.79
C ALA A 144 -1.20 5.64 0.68
N ALA A 145 -2.19 5.79 -0.21
CA ALA A 145 -2.32 4.95 -1.40
C ALA A 145 -1.14 5.12 -2.36
N GLN A 146 -0.71 6.37 -2.60
CA GLN A 146 0.46 6.64 -3.44
C GLN A 146 1.73 6.02 -2.86
N GLN A 147 1.99 6.11 -1.55
CA GLN A 147 3.17 5.50 -0.92
C GLN A 147 3.25 3.99 -1.17
N THR A 148 2.10 3.31 -1.09
CA THR A 148 1.98 1.89 -1.39
C THR A 148 2.28 1.61 -2.87
N ASN A 149 1.68 2.38 -3.77
CA ASN A 149 1.87 2.20 -5.21
C ASN A 149 3.31 2.50 -5.65
N ASP A 150 3.93 3.55 -5.10
CA ASP A 150 5.31 3.97 -5.37
C ASP A 150 6.31 2.92 -4.86
N PHE A 151 6.09 2.36 -3.67
CA PHE A 151 6.92 1.27 -3.14
C PHE A 151 6.90 0.05 -4.07
N MET A 152 5.73 -0.34 -4.59
CA MET A 152 5.62 -1.42 -5.58
C MET A 152 6.29 -1.03 -6.90
N ASN A 153 6.09 0.20 -7.37
CA ASN A 153 6.68 0.67 -8.63
C ASN A 153 8.21 0.64 -8.59
N GLU A 154 8.80 1.13 -7.49
CA GLU A 154 10.24 1.18 -7.26
C GLU A 154 10.85 -0.23 -7.18
N GLN A 155 10.19 -1.18 -6.50
CA GLN A 155 10.62 -2.58 -6.48
C GLN A 155 10.59 -3.20 -7.89
N CYS A 156 9.51 -2.97 -8.65
CA CYS A 156 9.39 -3.48 -10.02
C CYS A 156 10.53 -2.95 -10.90
N LEU A 157 10.74 -1.64 -10.92
CA LEU A 157 11.79 -0.99 -11.70
C LEU A 157 13.19 -1.47 -11.31
N LEU A 158 13.41 -1.78 -10.02
CA LEU A 158 14.67 -2.35 -9.55
C LEU A 158 14.89 -3.76 -10.09
N ILE A 159 13.90 -4.66 -9.97
CA ILE A 159 13.98 -6.03 -10.46
C ILE A 159 14.18 -6.05 -11.98
N ARG A 160 13.50 -5.14 -12.71
CA ARG A 160 13.62 -4.99 -14.18
C ARG A 160 15.06 -4.77 -14.67
N LYS A 161 15.96 -4.24 -13.84
CA LYS A 161 17.38 -4.08 -14.20
C LYS A 161 18.12 -5.41 -14.33
N HIS A 162 17.60 -6.48 -13.74
CA HIS A 162 18.28 -7.77 -13.61
C HIS A 162 17.53 -8.94 -14.26
N VAL A 163 16.27 -8.74 -14.66
CA VAL A 163 15.43 -9.80 -15.26
C VAL A 163 15.13 -9.49 -16.72
N LYS A 164 15.02 -10.53 -17.55
CA LYS A 164 14.72 -10.38 -18.99
C LYS A 164 13.27 -10.70 -19.32
N ASN A 165 12.87 -11.97 -19.17
CA ASN A 165 11.58 -12.49 -19.63
C ASN A 165 10.66 -12.93 -18.47
N GLN A 166 10.94 -12.46 -17.26
CA GLN A 166 10.17 -12.81 -16.07
C GLN A 166 9.10 -11.76 -15.84
N TRP A 167 7.84 -12.18 -15.64
CA TRP A 167 6.78 -11.22 -15.35
C TRP A 167 6.87 -10.68 -13.92
N ILE A 168 6.29 -9.52 -13.63
CA ILE A 168 6.25 -8.92 -12.29
C ILE A 168 4.81 -8.50 -11.96
N THR A 169 4.31 -8.95 -10.82
CA THR A 169 2.96 -8.67 -10.30
C THR A 169 2.99 -8.48 -8.78
N THR A 170 1.84 -8.19 -8.19
CA THR A 170 1.59 -8.33 -6.74
C THR A 170 0.16 -8.81 -6.53
N ASN A 171 -0.14 -9.37 -5.36
CA ASN A 171 -1.43 -9.96 -4.99
C ASN A 171 -2.22 -9.07 -4.03
N TYR A 172 -2.90 -8.03 -4.52
CA TYR A 172 -3.68 -7.12 -3.68
C TYR A 172 -4.86 -7.80 -2.95
N ILE A 173 -5.34 -7.23 -1.85
CA ILE A 173 -6.66 -7.56 -1.29
C ILE A 173 -7.67 -6.54 -1.81
N PRO A 174 -8.78 -6.94 -2.47
CA PRO A 174 -9.79 -6.00 -2.93
C PRO A 174 -10.45 -5.25 -1.76
N ASN A 175 -9.93 -4.06 -1.47
CA ASN A 175 -10.44 -3.10 -0.49
C ASN A 175 -10.88 -1.84 -1.24
N TYR A 176 -12.17 -1.53 -1.16
CA TYR A 176 -12.80 -0.43 -1.89
C TYR A 176 -12.85 0.87 -1.09
N GLU A 177 -12.57 0.81 0.21
CA GLU A 177 -12.80 1.92 1.13
C GLU A 177 -11.53 2.70 1.43
N GLU A 178 -10.39 2.03 1.64
CA GLU A 178 -9.20 2.69 2.22
C GLU A 178 -8.39 3.53 1.23
N GLY A 179 -8.48 3.24 -0.07
CA GLY A 179 -7.85 4.02 -1.13
C GLY A 179 -7.74 3.23 -2.44
N HIS A 180 -7.27 3.89 -3.51
CA HIS A 180 -7.07 3.23 -4.80
C HIS A 180 -5.78 2.39 -4.78
N ILE A 181 -5.92 1.14 -4.34
CA ILE A 181 -4.93 0.08 -4.52
C ILE A 181 -4.89 -0.34 -5.99
N GLY A 182 -3.72 -0.78 -6.47
CA GLY A 182 -3.54 -1.15 -7.88
C GLY A 182 -3.14 0.00 -8.80
N GLY A 183 -2.76 1.16 -8.26
CA GLY A 183 -2.24 2.29 -9.06
C GLY A 183 -0.81 2.10 -9.58
N SER A 184 -0.19 0.93 -9.35
CA SER A 184 1.17 0.64 -9.78
C SER A 184 1.25 0.37 -11.28
N LEU A 185 1.66 1.38 -12.04
CA LEU A 185 1.71 1.35 -13.51
C LEU A 185 2.83 0.48 -14.08
N THR A 186 3.83 0.10 -13.28
CA THR A 186 5.01 -0.64 -13.76
C THR A 186 4.87 -2.16 -13.67
N LEU A 187 3.81 -2.68 -13.05
CA LEU A 187 3.50 -4.11 -13.01
C LEU A 187 3.06 -4.59 -14.40
N ASP A 188 3.35 -5.85 -14.76
CA ASP A 188 2.88 -6.39 -16.04
C ASP A 188 1.39 -6.71 -16.04
N PHE A 189 0.92 -7.20 -14.91
CA PHE A 189 -0.48 -7.46 -14.64
C PHE A 189 -0.72 -7.30 -13.15
N GLN A 190 -1.94 -6.95 -12.79
CA GLN A 190 -2.38 -6.93 -11.40
C GLN A 190 -3.01 -8.26 -11.04
N SER A 191 -2.71 -8.73 -9.84
CA SER A 191 -3.39 -9.88 -9.28
C SER A 191 -3.97 -9.54 -7.91
N TYR A 192 -4.94 -10.33 -7.48
CA TYR A 192 -5.57 -10.13 -6.18
C TYR A 192 -5.88 -11.47 -5.51
N THR A 193 -5.87 -11.46 -4.18
CA THR A 193 -6.31 -12.60 -3.36
C THR A 193 -7.76 -12.39 -2.95
N ARG A 194 -8.60 -13.42 -3.12
CA ARG A 194 -9.96 -13.38 -2.57
C ARG A 194 -10.36 -14.69 -1.93
N TYR A 195 -10.82 -14.59 -0.69
CA TYR A 195 -11.43 -15.68 0.06
C TYR A 195 -12.94 -15.54 -0.03
N MET A 196 -13.60 -16.56 -0.58
CA MET A 196 -15.06 -16.57 -0.72
C MET A 196 -15.76 -16.82 0.61
N VAL A 197 -15.17 -17.69 1.43
CA VAL A 197 -15.64 -18.02 2.77
C VAL A 197 -14.52 -17.68 3.74
N TYR A 198 -14.71 -16.64 4.54
CA TYR A 198 -13.75 -16.17 5.53
C TYR A 198 -14.37 -16.03 6.93
N GLY A 199 -15.61 -16.52 7.11
CA GLY A 199 -16.32 -16.50 8.40
C GLY A 199 -16.90 -15.14 8.79
N ASP A 200 -16.83 -14.14 7.92
CA ASP A 200 -17.32 -12.77 8.12
C ASP A 200 -18.79 -12.57 7.70
N ASN A 201 -19.38 -13.53 6.97
CA ASN A 201 -20.74 -13.47 6.45
C ASN A 201 -21.32 -14.89 6.27
N GLU A 202 -22.62 -15.04 6.54
CA GLU A 202 -23.39 -16.28 6.33
C GLU A 202 -23.59 -16.65 4.86
N GLY A 203 -23.26 -15.76 3.93
CA GLY A 203 -23.50 -15.88 2.50
C GLY A 203 -24.99 -15.77 2.14
N ILE A 204 -25.37 -16.25 0.95
CA ILE A 204 -26.76 -16.20 0.48
C ILE A 204 -27.39 -17.59 0.52
N GLY A 205 -28.53 -17.71 1.19
CA GLY A 205 -29.34 -18.92 1.26
C GLY A 205 -28.72 -20.07 2.07
N ARG A 206 -29.34 -21.25 2.00
CA ARG A 206 -29.00 -22.41 2.85
C ARG A 206 -27.55 -22.92 2.72
N ARG A 207 -26.88 -22.61 1.60
CA ARG A 207 -25.47 -22.97 1.35
C ARG A 207 -24.53 -21.77 1.42
N GLY A 208 -25.00 -20.61 1.86
CA GLY A 208 -24.24 -19.37 1.88
C GLY A 208 -22.88 -19.52 2.58
N TYR A 209 -22.85 -20.17 3.75
CA TYR A 209 -21.62 -20.41 4.50
C TYR A 209 -20.57 -21.28 3.79
N ARG A 210 -20.94 -22.00 2.72
CA ARG A 210 -20.02 -22.85 1.94
C ARG A 210 -19.51 -22.17 0.68
N VAL A 211 -20.25 -21.22 0.15
CA VAL A 211 -19.97 -20.59 -1.16
C VAL A 211 -19.59 -19.12 -1.02
N GLY A 212 -20.03 -18.46 0.05
CA GLY A 212 -19.86 -17.02 0.25
C GLY A 212 -20.81 -16.18 -0.59
N ASN A 213 -20.62 -14.86 -0.54
CA ASN A 213 -21.35 -13.94 -1.41
C ASN A 213 -20.73 -13.94 -2.82
N PRO A 214 -21.45 -14.35 -3.88
CA PRO A 214 -20.92 -14.44 -5.25
C PRO A 214 -20.43 -13.10 -5.80
N LEU A 215 -20.97 -11.96 -5.32
CA LEU A 215 -20.53 -10.63 -5.75
C LEU A 215 -19.09 -10.32 -5.34
N ARG A 216 -18.51 -11.03 -4.36
CA ARG A 216 -17.13 -10.80 -3.91
C ARG A 216 -16.09 -11.03 -5.01
N ILE A 217 -16.30 -12.02 -5.87
CA ILE A 217 -15.40 -12.27 -7.02
C ILE A 217 -15.76 -11.38 -8.19
N ALA A 218 -17.05 -11.24 -8.50
CA ALA A 218 -17.49 -10.43 -9.64
C ALA A 218 -17.01 -8.98 -9.49
N LEU A 219 -17.24 -8.37 -8.33
CA LEU A 219 -16.81 -7.01 -8.04
C LEU A 219 -15.29 -6.86 -8.04
N ALA A 220 -14.55 -7.84 -7.48
CA ALA A 220 -13.09 -7.79 -7.50
C ALA A 220 -12.53 -7.90 -8.93
N ASN A 221 -13.10 -8.79 -9.74
CA ASN A 221 -12.77 -8.89 -11.16
C ASN A 221 -13.01 -7.57 -11.87
N ASP A 222 -14.19 -6.97 -11.71
CA ASP A 222 -14.54 -5.72 -12.37
C ASP A 222 -13.76 -4.52 -11.81
N PHE A 223 -13.26 -4.59 -10.59
CA PHE A 223 -12.41 -3.56 -10.00
C PHE A 223 -10.98 -3.59 -10.56
N PHE A 224 -10.38 -4.77 -10.72
CA PHE A 224 -9.01 -4.89 -11.23
C PHE A 224 -8.92 -4.95 -12.76
N ARG A 225 -9.96 -5.45 -13.47
CA ARG A 225 -10.00 -5.55 -14.94
C ARG A 225 -9.76 -4.22 -15.69
N PRO A 226 -10.26 -3.05 -15.26
CA PRO A 226 -10.07 -1.79 -15.97
C PRO A 226 -8.67 -1.21 -15.79
N ILE A 227 -7.92 -1.67 -14.78
CA ILE A 227 -6.64 -1.06 -14.43
C ILE A 227 -5.53 -1.54 -15.39
N GLN A 228 -5.61 -2.77 -15.88
CA GLN A 228 -4.74 -3.32 -16.94
C GLN A 228 -5.49 -4.36 -17.79
N ALA A 229 -5.10 -4.50 -19.07
CA ALA A 229 -5.75 -5.43 -20.02
C ALA A 229 -5.70 -6.92 -19.60
N HIS A 230 -4.81 -7.29 -18.67
CA HIS A 230 -4.64 -8.65 -18.15
C HIS A 230 -4.69 -8.61 -16.61
N THR A 231 -5.47 -9.49 -16.00
CA THR A 231 -5.59 -9.62 -14.53
C THR A 231 -5.54 -11.08 -14.09
N GLY A 232 -5.00 -11.34 -12.89
CA GLY A 232 -4.93 -12.67 -12.29
C GLY A 232 -5.70 -12.76 -10.97
N SER A 233 -6.40 -13.87 -10.71
CA SER A 233 -7.05 -14.13 -9.43
C SER A 233 -6.34 -15.26 -8.69
N TRP A 234 -5.95 -15.02 -7.44
CA TRP A 234 -5.47 -16.05 -6.52
C TRP A 234 -6.63 -16.52 -5.66
N ASN A 235 -7.06 -17.77 -5.88
CA ASN A 235 -8.16 -18.38 -5.14
C ASN A 235 -7.60 -19.45 -4.19
N CYS A 236 -7.60 -19.14 -2.89
CA CYS A 236 -7.19 -20.07 -1.84
C CYS A 236 -8.40 -20.79 -1.23
N ASN A 237 -9.08 -21.60 -2.04
CA ASN A 237 -10.02 -22.60 -1.53
C ASN A 237 -9.41 -23.99 -1.76
N ARG A 238 -8.98 -24.66 -0.67
CA ARG A 238 -8.78 -26.11 -0.72
C ARG A 238 -10.16 -26.73 -0.88
N GLY A 239 -10.47 -27.20 -2.08
CA GLY A 239 -11.56 -28.14 -2.28
C GLY A 239 -11.30 -29.35 -1.37
N LYS A 240 -12.18 -29.57 -0.40
CA LYS A 240 -12.46 -30.89 0.14
C LYS A 240 -13.81 -31.31 -0.39
#